data_AF-A0A3N5ZGS3-F1
#
_entry.id   AF-A0A3N5ZGS3-F1
#
_cell.length_a   1.000
_cell.length_b   1.000
_cell.length_c   1.000
_cell.angle_alpha   90.00
_cell.angle_beta   90.00
_cell.angle_gamma   90.00
#
_symmetry.space_group_name_H-M   'P 1'
#
loop_
_entity.id
_entity.type
_entity.pdbx_description
1 polymer ?
#
loop_
_entity_poly.entity_id
_entity_poly.type
_entity_poly.pdbx_seq_one_letter_code
_entity_poly.pdbx_strand_id
1 'polypeptide(L)'
;MAIFRCNKCGHLREVTNEYIGKSVKCPRCAQVTPIHDTTAFVEKLLEKYFAQREKLQKLQQECSVIEEIYDGDTPQPSFSDINLFNTTVLAESGQYEPIVDWFKKQKVKIEVDPRQLDTTGFFDEVAAAIGDDYETLKDIIEKIKRTQKKGYQNLSIPLAKKSQKETKEIIEFCQKLYEYSFVAKYFYQKQEKIIRLALQTVPAIAQFFNGGWFEWFVFIKLTEFLQDKQCNFSCSRNISVTFANEDFHELDVFCLVDGRLPICIECKTGEFRQDIEKYLKLRKRVHMERSNFLLCVVGLSQEQAQGLSSMYDLTFVNEQKFLEHVGKLISK
;
A
#
# COMPACT_ATOMS: atom_id res chain seq x y z
N MET A 1 -30.16 26.94 -17.46
CA MET A 1 -30.07 26.42 -16.09
C MET A 1 -28.84 27.06 -15.46
N ALA A 2 -28.85 27.27 -14.14
CA ALA A 2 -27.72 27.87 -13.45
C ALA A 2 -27.14 26.87 -12.44
N ILE A 3 -25.85 27.03 -12.15
CA ILE A 3 -25.11 26.12 -11.29
C ILE A 3 -24.51 26.87 -10.11
N PHE A 4 -24.75 26.34 -8.92
CA PHE A 4 -24.04 26.71 -7.71
C PHE A 4 -22.97 25.65 -7.44
N ARG A 5 -21.69 26.06 -7.41
CA ARG A 5 -20.58 25.20 -7.01
C ARG A 5 -19.74 25.92 -5.97
N CYS A 6 -19.72 25.42 -4.73
CA CYS A 6 -18.93 26.04 -3.67
C CYS A 6 -17.42 25.80 -3.85
N ASN A 7 -16.64 26.88 -3.83
CA ASN A 7 -15.19 26.86 -4.03
C ASN A 7 -14.43 26.20 -2.87
N LYS A 8 -15.03 26.19 -1.66
CA LYS A 8 -14.39 25.73 -0.42
C LYS A 8 -14.65 24.26 -0.13
N CYS A 9 -15.88 23.79 -0.29
CA CYS A 9 -16.28 22.42 0.10
C CYS A 9 -16.80 21.56 -1.06
N GLY A 10 -16.82 22.09 -2.29
CA GLY A 10 -17.25 21.36 -3.49
C GLY A 10 -18.75 21.08 -3.58
N HIS A 11 -19.59 21.62 -2.67
CA HIS A 11 -21.03 21.44 -2.76
C HIS A 11 -21.58 21.97 -4.09
N LEU A 12 -22.30 21.11 -4.82
CA LEU A 12 -22.82 21.36 -6.14
C LEU A 12 -24.34 21.27 -6.11
N ARG A 13 -25.02 22.23 -6.75
CA ARG A 13 -26.48 22.24 -6.86
C ARG A 13 -26.92 23.00 -8.11
N GLU A 14 -27.96 22.50 -8.76
CA GLU A 14 -28.66 23.24 -9.80
C GLU A 14 -29.62 24.28 -9.19
N VAL A 15 -29.65 25.48 -9.78
CA VAL A 15 -30.48 26.60 -9.35
C VAL A 15 -31.12 27.28 -10.56
N THR A 16 -32.16 28.08 -10.31
CA THR A 16 -32.89 28.77 -11.38
C THR A 16 -32.03 29.88 -12.02
N ASN A 17 -32.28 30.18 -13.30
CA ASN A 17 -31.52 31.18 -14.06
C ASN A 17 -31.58 32.60 -13.47
N GLU A 18 -32.62 32.91 -12.68
CA GLU A 18 -32.79 34.21 -12.02
C GLU A 18 -31.69 34.55 -11.01
N TYR A 19 -30.87 33.55 -10.64
CA TYR A 19 -29.76 33.72 -9.72
C TYR A 19 -28.39 33.83 -10.40
N ILE A 20 -28.31 33.77 -11.74
CA ILE A 20 -27.03 33.95 -12.45
C ILE A 20 -26.39 35.28 -12.07
N GLY A 21 -25.10 35.23 -11.70
CA GLY A 21 -24.32 36.40 -11.26
C GLY A 21 -24.53 36.80 -9.79
N LYS A 22 -25.53 36.25 -9.09
CA LYS A 22 -25.75 36.50 -7.65
C LYS A 22 -24.81 35.64 -6.82
N SER A 23 -24.40 36.16 -5.66
CA SER A 23 -23.61 35.42 -4.67
C SER A 23 -24.48 34.99 -3.49
N VAL A 24 -24.40 33.71 -3.13
CA VAL A 24 -25.19 33.12 -2.04
C VAL A 24 -24.29 32.34 -1.08
N LYS A 25 -24.73 32.21 0.18
CA LYS A 25 -24.02 31.40 1.18
C LYS A 25 -24.20 29.92 0.88
N CYS A 26 -23.10 29.17 0.87
CA CYS A 26 -23.12 27.72 0.73
C CYS A 26 -23.90 27.08 1.91
N PRO A 27 -24.89 26.20 1.65
CA PRO A 27 -25.66 25.56 2.72
C PRO A 27 -24.82 24.60 3.58
N ARG A 28 -23.65 24.15 3.08
CA ARG A 28 -22.77 23.20 3.77
C ARG A 28 -21.68 23.86 4.61
N CYS A 29 -21.12 24.98 4.15
CA CYS A 29 -19.96 25.59 4.81
C CYS A 29 -20.07 27.11 5.01
N ALA A 30 -21.25 27.68 4.73
CA ALA A 30 -21.56 29.11 4.81
C ALA A 30 -20.73 30.05 3.91
N GLN A 31 -19.77 29.53 3.13
CA GLN A 31 -18.95 30.32 2.21
C GLN A 31 -19.83 31.01 1.14
N VAL A 32 -19.70 32.32 1.01
CA VAL A 32 -20.36 33.09 -0.06
C VAL A 32 -19.70 32.76 -1.39
N THR A 33 -20.50 32.27 -2.34
CA THR A 33 -20.03 31.84 -3.66
C THR A 33 -21.00 32.33 -4.76
N PRO A 34 -20.50 32.82 -5.91
CA PRO A 34 -21.34 33.18 -7.04
C PRO A 34 -22.04 31.98 -7.69
N ILE A 35 -23.19 32.24 -8.29
CA ILE A 35 -23.93 31.31 -9.16
C ILE A 35 -23.61 31.64 -10.61
N HIS A 36 -23.33 30.61 -11.40
CA HIS A 36 -22.92 30.75 -12.79
C HIS A 36 -23.97 30.19 -13.74
N ASP A 37 -24.00 30.70 -14.97
CA ASP A 37 -24.68 29.99 -16.05
C ASP A 37 -24.01 28.62 -16.25
N THR A 38 -24.82 27.56 -16.36
CA THR A 38 -24.30 26.20 -16.44
C THR A 38 -23.45 25.98 -17.70
N THR A 39 -23.91 26.48 -18.85
CA THR A 39 -23.21 26.30 -20.13
C THR A 39 -21.87 27.03 -20.15
N ALA A 40 -21.85 28.31 -19.78
CA ALA A 40 -20.62 29.09 -19.69
C ALA A 40 -19.63 28.52 -18.64
N PHE A 41 -20.14 27.99 -17.52
CA PHE A 41 -19.30 27.34 -16.51
C PHE A 41 -18.66 26.05 -17.03
N VAL A 42 -19.42 25.22 -17.73
CA VAL A 42 -18.92 23.97 -18.33
C VAL A 42 -17.92 24.24 -19.44
N GLU A 43 -18.19 25.21 -20.32
CA GLU A 43 -17.23 25.63 -21.36
C GLU A 43 -15.88 26.05 -20.74
N LYS A 44 -15.90 26.91 -19.72
CA LYS A 44 -14.68 27.31 -19.00
C LYS A 44 -13.99 26.16 -18.28
N LEU A 45 -14.74 25.18 -17.79
CA LEU A 45 -14.18 23.99 -17.15
C LEU A 45 -13.47 23.10 -18.18
N LEU A 46 -14.09 22.89 -19.34
CA LEU A 46 -13.52 22.14 -20.46
C LEU A 46 -12.26 22.83 -21.00
N GLU A 47 -12.29 24.14 -21.20
CA GLU A 47 -11.09 24.93 -21.57
C GLU A 47 -9.93 24.69 -20.61
N LYS A 48 -10.17 24.78 -19.29
CA LYS A 48 -9.15 24.53 -18.27
C LYS A 48 -8.68 23.08 -18.26
N TYR A 49 -9.59 22.12 -18.42
CA TYR A 49 -9.27 20.70 -18.46
C TYR A 49 -8.36 20.37 -19.65
N PHE A 50 -8.69 20.86 -20.86
CA PHE A 50 -7.85 20.64 -22.04
C PHE A 50 -6.49 21.33 -21.92
N ALA A 51 -6.44 22.57 -21.42
CA ALA A 51 -5.16 23.25 -21.19
C ALA A 51 -4.26 22.53 -20.17
N GLN A 52 -4.85 21.97 -19.10
CA GLN A 52 -4.12 21.16 -18.12
C GLN A 52 -3.67 19.82 -18.72
N ARG A 53 -4.50 19.18 -19.54
CA ARG A 53 -4.17 17.94 -20.24
C ARG A 53 -3.03 18.14 -21.24
N GLU A 54 -3.04 19.22 -22.02
CA GLU A 54 -1.93 19.57 -22.91
C GLU A 54 -0.65 19.86 -22.14
N LYS A 55 -0.74 20.60 -21.02
CA LYS A 55 0.42 20.85 -20.16
C LYS A 55 0.98 19.56 -19.56
N LEU A 56 0.11 18.64 -19.14
CA LEU A 56 0.49 17.34 -18.62
C LEU A 56 1.15 16.48 -19.70
N GLN A 57 0.62 16.49 -20.93
CA GLN A 57 1.26 15.82 -22.08
C GLN A 57 2.62 16.43 -22.43
N LYS A 58 2.77 17.76 -22.39
CA LYS A 58 4.06 18.43 -22.61
C LYS A 58 5.08 18.10 -21.53
N LEU A 59 4.69 18.13 -20.25
CA LEU A 59 5.56 17.72 -19.15
C LEU A 59 5.93 16.24 -19.25
N GLN A 60 4.99 15.38 -19.65
CA GLN A 60 5.27 13.97 -19.91
C GLN A 60 6.27 13.79 -21.05
N GLN A 61 6.11 14.52 -22.17
CA GLN A 61 7.06 14.52 -23.29
C GLN A 61 8.43 15.08 -22.90
N GLU A 62 8.50 16.16 -22.12
CA GLU A 62 9.75 16.69 -21.58
C GLU A 62 10.46 15.68 -20.67
N CYS A 63 9.71 14.87 -19.89
CA CYS A 63 10.27 13.73 -19.17
C CYS A 63 10.69 12.58 -20.11
N SER A 64 9.97 12.35 -21.21
CA SER A 64 10.31 11.28 -22.19
C SER A 64 11.62 11.55 -22.93
N VAL A 65 11.95 12.83 -23.18
CA VAL A 65 13.20 13.22 -23.88
C VAL A 65 14.45 12.93 -23.02
N ILE A 66 14.30 12.79 -21.69
CA ILE A 66 15.39 12.34 -20.81
C ILE A 66 15.59 10.80 -20.91
N GLU A 67 14.54 10.05 -21.23
CA GLU A 67 14.58 8.57 -21.37
C GLU A 67 15.16 8.12 -22.72
N GLU A 68 15.04 8.91 -23.79
CA GLU A 68 15.55 8.56 -25.14
C GLU A 68 17.09 8.56 -25.28
N ILE A 69 17.85 8.89 -24.22
CA ILE A 69 19.32 8.78 -24.20
C ILE A 69 19.80 7.39 -23.71
N TYR A 70 18.91 6.55 -23.16
CA TYR A 70 19.29 5.21 -22.72
C TYR A 70 19.01 4.17 -23.81
N ASP A 71 20.09 3.76 -24.47
CA ASP A 71 20.12 2.69 -25.45
C ASP A 71 19.73 1.34 -24.80
N GLY A 72 18.88 0.58 -25.50
CA GLY A 72 18.17 -0.61 -25.01
C GLY A 72 19.03 -1.88 -24.85
N ASP A 73 20.31 -1.73 -24.51
CA ASP A 73 21.26 -2.84 -24.34
C ASP A 73 21.98 -2.81 -22.98
N THR A 74 21.38 -2.12 -22.00
CA THR A 74 21.96 -2.04 -20.65
C THR A 74 21.62 -3.30 -19.86
N PRO A 75 22.61 -4.06 -19.35
CA PRO A 75 22.35 -5.20 -18.48
C PRO A 75 21.52 -4.76 -17.27
N GLN A 76 20.44 -5.48 -16.96
CA GLN A 76 19.70 -5.24 -15.72
C GLN A 76 20.69 -5.31 -14.54
N PRO A 77 20.73 -4.30 -13.66
CA PRO A 77 21.66 -4.29 -12.55
C PRO A 77 21.37 -5.50 -11.65
N SER A 78 22.41 -6.28 -11.37
CA SER A 78 22.35 -7.37 -10.40
C SER A 78 21.96 -6.79 -9.04
N PHE A 79 20.91 -7.33 -8.42
CA PHE A 79 20.50 -6.94 -7.07
C PHE A 79 21.50 -7.33 -6.00
N SER A 80 22.55 -8.10 -6.30
CA SER A 80 23.48 -8.71 -5.34
C SER A 80 24.12 -7.76 -4.31
N ASP A 81 24.23 -6.46 -4.62
CA ASP A 81 24.96 -5.49 -3.78
C ASP A 81 24.10 -4.30 -3.31
N ILE A 82 22.78 -4.33 -3.50
CA ILE A 82 21.87 -3.22 -3.18
C ILE A 82 21.29 -3.39 -1.77
N ASN A 83 21.33 -2.33 -0.95
CA ASN A 83 20.58 -2.30 0.31
C ASN A 83 19.08 -2.13 0.03
N LEU A 84 18.31 -3.22 0.13
CA LEU A 84 16.88 -3.23 -0.16
C LEU A 84 16.01 -2.46 0.85
N PHE A 85 16.53 -2.11 2.04
CA PHE A 85 15.81 -1.32 3.05
C PHE A 85 15.94 0.18 2.85
N ASN A 86 16.74 0.62 1.87
CA ASN A 86 16.94 2.04 1.63
C ASN A 86 17.45 2.26 0.20
N THR A 87 16.56 2.05 -0.77
CA THR A 87 16.89 2.19 -2.19
C THR A 87 15.71 2.73 -3.00
N THR A 88 16.05 3.52 -4.02
CA THR A 88 15.13 3.96 -5.08
C THR A 88 15.24 3.10 -6.34
N VAL A 89 16.21 2.17 -6.41
CA VAL A 89 16.47 1.40 -7.64
C VAL A 89 15.23 0.60 -8.06
N LEU A 90 14.49 0.03 -7.10
CA LEU A 90 13.25 -0.71 -7.38
C LEU A 90 12.16 0.16 -8.03
N ALA A 91 12.21 1.48 -7.84
CA ALA A 91 11.25 2.43 -8.40
C ALA A 91 11.61 2.90 -9.82
N GLU A 92 12.76 2.50 -10.36
CA GLU A 92 13.14 2.80 -11.74
C GLU A 92 12.26 2.03 -12.73
N SER A 93 11.85 2.67 -13.83
CA SER A 93 10.88 2.13 -14.80
C SER A 93 11.24 0.74 -15.31
N GLY A 94 12.51 0.52 -15.65
CA GLY A 94 13.02 -0.76 -16.14
C GLY A 94 12.91 -1.92 -15.15
N GLN A 95 12.76 -1.66 -13.84
CA GLN A 95 12.69 -2.72 -12.83
C GLN A 95 11.30 -3.37 -12.74
N TYR A 96 10.23 -2.62 -12.97
CA TYR A 96 8.85 -3.15 -12.92
C TYR A 96 8.21 -3.33 -14.30
N GLU A 97 8.85 -2.89 -15.39
CA GLU A 97 8.42 -3.13 -16.77
C GLU A 97 8.09 -4.60 -17.09
N PRO A 98 8.88 -5.60 -16.66
CA PRO A 98 8.55 -7.01 -16.89
C PRO A 98 7.19 -7.43 -16.31
N ILE A 99 6.76 -6.81 -15.20
CA ILE A 99 5.43 -7.03 -14.61
C ILE A 99 4.36 -6.47 -15.54
N VAL A 100 4.53 -5.24 -16.04
CA VAL A 100 3.60 -4.59 -16.97
C VAL A 100 3.42 -5.44 -18.23
N ASP A 101 4.51 -5.92 -18.79
CA ASP A 101 4.49 -6.79 -19.96
C ASP A 101 3.82 -8.14 -19.70
N TRP A 102 4.04 -8.72 -18.52
CA TRP A 102 3.38 -9.96 -18.12
C TRP A 102 1.85 -9.79 -18.07
N PHE A 103 1.35 -8.74 -17.39
CA PHE A 103 -0.10 -8.48 -17.31
C PHE A 103 -0.71 -8.12 -18.67
N LYS A 104 0.04 -7.38 -19.51
CA LYS A 104 -0.38 -7.08 -20.88
C LYS A 104 -0.59 -8.34 -21.71
N LYS A 105 0.29 -9.34 -21.58
CA LYS A 105 0.12 -10.67 -22.22
C LYS A 105 -1.13 -11.39 -21.73
N GLN A 106 -1.49 -11.20 -20.45
CA GLN A 106 -2.74 -11.71 -19.86
C GLN A 106 -3.98 -10.87 -20.22
N LYS A 107 -3.85 -9.83 -21.06
CA LYS A 107 -4.93 -8.88 -21.41
C LYS A 107 -5.54 -8.17 -20.20
N VAL A 108 -4.72 -7.95 -19.17
CA VAL A 108 -5.10 -7.23 -17.95
C VAL A 108 -4.37 -5.88 -17.94
N LYS A 109 -5.12 -4.80 -17.74
CA LYS A 109 -4.52 -3.46 -17.62
C LYS A 109 -4.12 -3.23 -16.18
N ILE A 110 -2.87 -2.81 -15.98
CA ILE A 110 -2.35 -2.43 -14.67
C ILE A 110 -1.78 -1.01 -14.68
N GLU A 111 -1.73 -0.43 -13.49
CA GLU A 111 -1.00 0.80 -13.19
C GLU A 111 -0.10 0.53 -11.98
N VAL A 112 1.19 0.81 -12.15
CA VAL A 112 2.21 0.71 -11.11
C VAL A 112 2.53 2.13 -10.66
N ASP A 113 2.49 2.37 -9.36
CA ASP A 113 2.93 3.63 -8.76
C ASP A 113 4.36 3.45 -8.24
N PRO A 114 5.38 4.05 -8.89
CA PRO A 114 6.79 3.90 -8.48
C PRO A 114 7.05 4.30 -7.02
N ARG A 115 6.20 5.16 -6.43
CA ARG A 115 6.33 5.56 -5.03
C ARG A 115 6.08 4.41 -4.05
N GLN A 116 5.41 3.34 -4.48
CA GLN A 116 5.19 2.12 -3.69
C GLN A 116 6.42 1.20 -3.71
N LEU A 117 7.38 1.48 -4.59
CA LEU A 117 8.64 0.76 -4.75
C LEU A 117 9.82 1.50 -4.12
N ASP A 118 9.61 2.76 -3.74
CA ASP A 118 10.55 3.50 -2.93
C ASP A 118 10.60 2.90 -1.51
N THR A 119 11.75 2.34 -1.17
CA THR A 119 12.04 1.76 0.16
C THR A 119 12.79 2.75 1.05
N THR A 120 13.01 3.99 0.59
CA THR A 120 13.62 5.00 1.44
C THR A 120 12.70 5.39 2.60
N GLY A 121 13.30 5.72 3.74
CA GLY A 121 12.58 6.06 4.96
C GLY A 121 12.71 4.97 6.01
N PHE A 122 11.65 4.75 6.79
CA PHE A 122 11.68 3.86 7.96
C PHE A 122 10.51 2.88 8.01
N PHE A 123 9.69 2.79 6.95
CA PHE A 123 8.51 1.94 6.93
C PHE A 123 8.88 0.46 6.86
N ASP A 124 9.89 0.10 6.09
CA ASP A 124 10.37 -1.27 5.96
C ASP A 124 10.96 -1.80 7.27
N GLU A 125 11.75 -1.00 8.01
CA GLU A 125 12.34 -1.42 9.28
C GLU A 125 11.31 -1.56 10.40
N VAL A 126 10.28 -0.70 10.41
CA VAL A 126 9.17 -0.85 11.36
C VAL A 126 8.32 -2.07 10.98
N ALA A 127 8.07 -2.29 9.70
CA ALA A 127 7.32 -3.46 9.23
C ALA A 127 8.04 -4.77 9.55
N ALA A 128 9.34 -4.84 9.27
CA ALA A 128 10.21 -5.95 9.65
C ALA A 128 10.15 -6.21 11.15
N ALA A 129 10.30 -5.18 11.99
CA ALA A 129 10.21 -5.32 13.44
C ALA A 129 8.84 -5.84 13.91
N ILE A 130 7.74 -5.40 13.30
CA ILE A 130 6.40 -5.90 13.64
C ILE A 130 6.23 -7.36 13.23
N GLY A 131 6.60 -7.73 12.01
CA GLY A 131 6.36 -9.08 11.50
C GLY A 131 7.29 -10.13 12.12
N ASP A 132 8.55 -9.79 12.38
CA ASP A 132 9.51 -10.70 13.00
C ASP A 132 9.14 -11.03 14.47
N ASP A 133 8.55 -10.07 15.20
CA ASP A 133 8.13 -10.20 16.60
C ASP A 133 6.61 -10.06 16.79
N TYR A 134 5.82 -10.51 15.81
CA TYR A 134 4.37 -10.28 15.78
C TYR A 134 3.64 -10.78 17.03
N GLU A 135 4.01 -11.94 17.55
CA GLU A 135 3.36 -12.51 18.74
C GLU A 135 3.49 -11.61 19.99
N THR A 136 4.64 -10.95 20.16
CA THR A 136 4.86 -9.98 21.25
C THR A 136 4.16 -8.65 20.95
N LEU A 137 4.23 -8.19 19.70
CA LEU A 137 3.86 -6.83 19.31
C LEU A 137 2.39 -6.65 18.89
N LYS A 138 1.64 -7.74 18.61
CA LYS A 138 0.23 -7.68 18.16
C LYS A 138 -0.66 -6.81 19.06
N ASP A 139 -0.55 -6.97 20.37
CA ASP A 139 -1.33 -6.18 21.34
C ASP A 139 -1.02 -4.67 21.25
N ILE A 140 0.22 -4.33 20.88
CA ILE A 140 0.70 -2.95 20.81
C ILE A 140 0.20 -2.29 19.53
N ILE A 141 0.37 -2.95 18.38
CA ILE A 141 -0.09 -2.43 17.09
C ILE A 141 -1.62 -2.32 17.04
N GLU A 142 -2.36 -3.27 17.64
CA GLU A 142 -3.82 -3.20 17.75
C GLU A 142 -4.26 -2.01 18.61
N LYS A 143 -3.56 -1.75 19.72
CA LYS A 143 -3.83 -0.57 20.57
C LYS A 143 -3.54 0.73 19.83
N ILE A 144 -2.44 0.83 19.07
CA ILE A 144 -2.13 2.00 18.23
C ILE A 144 -3.25 2.22 17.21
N LYS A 145 -3.57 1.19 16.42
CA LYS A 145 -4.64 1.21 15.41
C LYS A 145 -5.98 1.64 16.00
N ARG A 146 -6.39 1.03 17.12
CA ARG A 146 -7.65 1.34 17.80
C ARG A 146 -7.68 2.79 18.32
N THR A 147 -6.56 3.28 18.84
CA THR A 147 -6.43 4.64 19.38
C THR A 147 -6.56 5.67 18.25
N GLN A 148 -5.84 5.48 17.14
CA GLN A 148 -5.95 6.32 15.95
C GLN A 148 -7.36 6.30 15.35
N LYS A 149 -8.00 5.12 15.23
CA LYS A 149 -9.36 5.00 14.69
C LYS A 149 -10.41 5.77 15.50
N LYS A 150 -10.18 5.93 16.81
CA LYS A 150 -11.05 6.73 17.70
C LYS A 150 -10.72 8.22 17.69
N GLY A 151 -9.72 8.66 16.93
CA GLY A 151 -9.26 10.05 16.89
C GLY A 151 -8.46 10.47 18.13
N TYR A 152 -8.02 9.53 18.96
CA TYR A 152 -7.15 9.83 20.10
C TYR A 152 -5.68 9.81 19.67
N GLN A 153 -4.88 10.65 20.33
CA GLN A 153 -3.44 10.78 20.05
C GLN A 153 -2.57 10.23 21.17
N ASN A 154 -3.10 10.04 22.37
CA ASN A 154 -2.31 9.56 23.50
C ASN A 154 -2.62 8.10 23.80
N LEU A 155 -1.57 7.29 23.94
CA LEU A 155 -1.66 5.87 24.24
C LEU A 155 -0.79 5.53 25.46
N SER A 156 -1.34 4.72 26.36
CA SER A 156 -0.63 4.16 27.50
C SER A 156 -0.51 2.65 27.37
N ILE A 157 0.70 2.13 27.51
CA ILE A 157 1.04 0.71 27.40
C ILE A 157 1.57 0.24 28.75
N PRO A 158 0.74 -0.40 29.58
CA PRO A 158 1.20 -0.99 30.84
C PRO A 158 1.98 -2.27 30.60
N LEU A 159 3.13 -2.41 31.26
CA LEU A 159 4.07 -3.54 31.15
C LEU A 159 4.02 -4.48 32.36
N ALA A 160 3.25 -4.15 33.40
CA ALA A 160 3.26 -4.89 34.68
C ALA A 160 2.92 -6.39 34.57
N LYS A 161 2.18 -6.79 33.52
CA LYS A 161 1.77 -8.19 33.27
C LYS A 161 2.61 -8.90 32.20
N LYS A 162 3.61 -8.22 31.63
CA LYS A 162 4.47 -8.76 30.56
C LYS A 162 5.71 -9.42 31.19
N SER A 163 6.23 -10.44 30.53
CA SER A 163 7.50 -11.06 30.90
C SER A 163 8.67 -10.08 30.73
N GLN A 164 9.84 -10.41 31.30
CA GLN A 164 11.03 -9.57 31.13
C GLN A 164 11.46 -9.45 29.67
N LYS A 165 11.36 -10.54 28.91
CA LYS A 165 11.67 -10.58 27.47
C LYS A 165 10.72 -9.66 26.69
N GLU A 166 9.40 -9.87 26.83
CA GLU A 166 8.39 -9.02 26.17
C GLU A 166 8.52 -7.55 26.56
N THR A 167 8.82 -7.27 27.84
CA THR A 167 9.01 -5.89 28.32
C THR A 167 10.15 -5.20 27.58
N LYS A 168 11.28 -5.90 27.40
CA LYS A 168 12.44 -5.38 26.67
C LYS A 168 12.09 -5.14 25.19
N GLU A 169 11.50 -6.12 24.53
CA GLU A 169 11.08 -6.04 23.12
C GLU A 169 10.10 -4.88 22.87
N ILE A 170 9.09 -4.71 23.75
CA ILE A 170 8.13 -3.61 23.63
C ILE A 170 8.78 -2.25 23.85
N ILE A 171 9.72 -2.14 24.81
CA ILE A 171 10.46 -0.89 25.06
C ILE A 171 11.29 -0.51 23.83
N GLU A 172 12.06 -1.45 23.29
CA GLU A 172 12.92 -1.26 22.12
C GLU A 172 12.08 -0.89 20.89
N PHE A 173 10.97 -1.59 20.66
CA PHE A 173 10.05 -1.28 19.57
C PHE A 173 9.46 0.13 19.70
N CYS A 174 8.92 0.49 20.87
CA CYS A 174 8.33 1.81 21.08
C CYS A 174 9.35 2.95 20.99
N GLN A 175 10.59 2.71 21.39
CA GLN A 175 11.70 3.65 21.21
C GLN A 175 12.03 3.81 19.72
N LYS A 176 12.12 2.71 18.97
CA LYS A 176 12.32 2.72 17.51
C LYS A 176 11.22 3.53 16.79
N LEU A 177 9.95 3.34 17.18
CA LEU A 177 8.84 4.13 16.64
C LEU A 177 9.04 5.65 16.84
N TYR A 178 9.67 6.06 17.94
CA TYR A 178 9.96 7.48 18.20
C TYR A 178 11.15 7.98 17.38
N GLU A 179 12.24 7.21 17.35
CA GLU A 179 13.44 7.53 16.55
C GLU A 179 13.09 7.69 15.07
N TYR A 180 12.22 6.84 14.55
CA TYR A 180 11.75 6.85 13.16
C TYR A 180 10.54 7.76 12.93
N SER A 181 10.16 8.56 13.92
CA SER A 181 9.06 9.54 13.82
C SER A 181 7.67 8.93 13.51
N PHE A 182 7.44 7.64 13.78
CA PHE A 182 6.12 7.01 13.75
C PHE A 182 5.23 7.48 14.91
N VAL A 183 5.85 7.91 16.02
CA VAL A 183 5.18 8.56 17.15
C VAL A 183 5.83 9.92 17.41
N ALA A 184 5.03 10.89 17.82
CA ALA A 184 5.47 12.25 18.13
C ALA A 184 6.23 12.34 19.47
N LYS A 185 5.88 11.48 20.44
CA LYS A 185 6.54 11.45 21.76
C LYS A 185 6.58 10.04 22.30
N TYR A 186 7.63 9.75 23.07
CA TYR A 186 7.83 8.53 23.82
C TYR A 186 8.31 8.84 25.24
N PHE A 187 7.66 8.25 26.24
CA PHE A 187 8.09 8.32 27.64
C PHE A 187 7.95 6.96 28.30
N TYR A 188 9.04 6.46 28.88
CA TYR A 188 9.01 5.25 29.69
C TYR A 188 9.16 5.58 31.18
N GLN A 189 8.11 5.33 31.94
CA GLN A 189 8.09 5.52 33.39
C GLN A 189 8.44 4.20 34.09
N LYS A 190 9.72 4.03 34.43
CA LYS A 190 10.27 2.80 35.04
C LYS A 190 9.55 2.37 36.32
N GLN A 191 9.24 3.32 37.20
CA GLN A 191 8.59 3.05 38.49
C GLN A 191 7.16 2.49 38.31
N GLU A 192 6.39 3.06 37.38
CA GLU A 192 5.02 2.65 37.08
C GLU A 192 4.93 1.50 36.06
N LYS A 193 6.07 1.08 35.48
CA LYS A 193 6.15 0.10 34.40
C LYS A 193 5.17 0.40 33.26
N ILE A 194 5.15 1.65 32.79
CA ILE A 194 4.24 2.11 31.74
C ILE A 194 5.00 2.92 30.67
N ILE A 195 4.67 2.66 29.41
CA ILE A 195 5.10 3.48 28.27
C ILE A 195 3.94 4.40 27.89
N ARG A 196 4.24 5.68 27.65
CA ARG A 196 3.29 6.67 27.15
C ARG A 196 3.77 7.15 25.79
N LEU A 197 2.89 7.05 24.80
CA LEU A 197 3.12 7.47 23.43
C LEU A 197 2.18 8.60 23.07
N ALA A 198 2.68 9.57 22.30
CA ALA A 198 1.84 10.48 21.52
C ALA A 198 1.94 10.05 20.04
N LEU A 199 0.84 9.60 19.46
CA LEU A 199 0.75 9.08 18.10
C LEU A 199 0.79 10.20 17.06
N GLN A 200 1.36 9.93 15.89
CA GLN A 200 1.32 10.83 14.74
C GLN A 200 -0.06 10.86 14.08
N THR A 201 -0.39 12.01 13.49
CA THR A 201 -1.63 12.22 12.71
C THR A 201 -1.43 12.16 11.20
N VAL A 202 -0.20 11.88 10.75
CA VAL A 202 0.11 11.73 9.32
C VAL A 202 -0.69 10.56 8.74
N PRO A 203 -1.46 10.76 7.65
CA PRO A 203 -2.30 9.72 7.07
C PRO A 203 -1.55 8.43 6.71
N ALA A 204 -0.33 8.54 6.16
CA ALA A 204 0.48 7.38 5.79
C ALA A 204 0.82 6.49 7.00
N ILE A 205 1.21 7.08 8.14
CA ILE A 205 1.49 6.34 9.38
C ILE A 205 0.20 5.68 9.92
N ALA A 206 -0.93 6.38 9.85
CA ALA A 206 -2.21 5.81 10.26
C ALA A 206 -2.63 4.62 9.37
N GLN A 207 -2.46 4.72 8.04
CA GLN A 207 -2.75 3.65 7.10
C GLN A 207 -1.81 2.45 7.32
N PHE A 208 -0.53 2.70 7.59
CA PHE A 208 0.45 1.68 7.93
C PHE A 208 -0.01 0.83 9.13
N PHE A 209 -0.32 1.46 10.27
CA PHE A 209 -0.84 0.72 11.42
C PHE A 209 -2.25 0.14 11.20
N ASN A 210 -3.01 0.64 10.23
CA ASN A 210 -4.33 0.10 9.90
C ASN A 210 -4.28 -1.22 9.12
N GLY A 211 -3.10 -1.67 8.69
CA GLY A 211 -2.92 -2.97 8.04
C GLY A 211 -1.78 -2.95 7.02
N GLY A 212 -1.46 -1.77 6.47
CA GLY A 212 -0.43 -1.63 5.44
C GLY A 212 0.93 -2.18 5.87
N TRP A 213 1.28 -2.10 7.16
CA TRP A 213 2.54 -2.64 7.68
C TRP A 213 2.82 -4.08 7.24
N PHE A 214 1.79 -4.90 7.04
CA PHE A 214 1.99 -6.28 6.66
C PHE A 214 2.35 -6.45 5.17
N GLU A 215 1.84 -5.57 4.31
CA GLU A 215 2.25 -5.48 2.90
C GLU A 215 3.71 -5.04 2.79
N TRP A 216 4.12 -4.04 3.61
CA TRP A 216 5.51 -3.63 3.76
C TRP A 216 6.40 -4.80 4.22
N PHE A 217 5.97 -5.54 5.24
CA PHE A 217 6.70 -6.70 5.76
C PHE A 217 6.87 -7.80 4.72
N VAL A 218 5.78 -8.22 4.06
CA VAL A 218 5.81 -9.29 3.07
C VAL A 218 6.70 -8.92 1.89
N PHE A 219 6.62 -7.66 1.43
CA PHE A 219 7.44 -7.18 0.34
C PHE A 219 8.93 -7.20 0.67
N ILE A 220 9.35 -6.57 1.76
CA ILE A 220 10.78 -6.49 2.08
C ILE A 220 11.38 -7.88 2.27
N LYS A 221 10.69 -8.75 3.04
CA LYS A 221 11.12 -10.13 3.27
C LYS A 221 11.16 -10.96 1.99
N LEU A 222 10.23 -10.75 1.06
CA LEU A 222 10.24 -11.41 -0.24
C LEU A 222 11.45 -10.94 -1.07
N THR A 223 11.71 -9.64 -1.13
CA THR A 223 12.83 -9.09 -1.90
C THR A 223 14.19 -9.52 -1.34
N GLU A 224 14.37 -9.49 -0.01
CA GLU A 224 15.56 -10.03 0.66
C GLU A 224 15.76 -11.51 0.32
N PHE A 225 14.70 -12.31 0.43
CA PHE A 225 14.77 -13.74 0.14
C PHE A 225 15.17 -14.03 -1.31
N LEU A 226 14.66 -13.26 -2.27
CA LEU A 226 14.99 -13.44 -3.69
C LEU A 226 16.43 -12.97 -4.00
N GLN A 227 16.88 -11.89 -3.35
CA GLN A 227 18.25 -11.41 -3.43
C GLN A 227 19.23 -12.45 -2.86
N ASP A 228 18.94 -13.02 -1.69
CA ASP A 228 19.73 -14.09 -1.07
C ASP A 228 19.82 -15.35 -1.96
N LYS A 229 18.76 -15.61 -2.72
CA LYS A 229 18.71 -16.71 -3.70
C LYS A 229 19.37 -16.37 -5.04
N GLN A 230 19.85 -15.14 -5.22
CA GLN A 230 20.44 -14.64 -6.47
C GLN A 230 19.49 -14.82 -7.67
N CYS A 231 18.17 -14.72 -7.42
CA CYS A 231 17.18 -14.75 -8.48
C CYS A 231 17.11 -13.39 -9.17
N ASN A 232 16.87 -13.38 -10.47
CA ASN A 232 16.45 -12.15 -11.14
C ASN A 232 14.96 -11.97 -10.86
N PHE A 233 14.53 -10.77 -10.49
CA PHE A 233 13.12 -10.52 -10.22
C PHE A 233 12.72 -9.08 -10.53
N SER A 234 11.45 -8.92 -10.87
CA SER A 234 10.74 -7.65 -10.83
C SER A 234 9.70 -7.72 -9.73
N CYS A 235 9.57 -6.70 -8.90
CA CYS A 235 8.56 -6.64 -7.86
C CYS A 235 7.76 -5.34 -7.94
N SER A 236 6.57 -5.35 -7.34
CA SER A 236 5.75 -4.16 -7.09
C SER A 236 4.83 -4.42 -5.91
N ARG A 237 4.44 -3.34 -5.25
CA ARG A 237 3.33 -3.34 -4.32
C ARG A 237 2.18 -2.50 -4.83
N ASN A 238 1.01 -2.76 -4.29
CA ASN A 238 -0.17 -1.92 -4.48
C ASN A 238 -0.50 -1.68 -5.96
N ILE A 239 -0.39 -2.73 -6.79
CA ILE A 239 -0.69 -2.65 -8.22
C ILE A 239 -2.18 -2.42 -8.39
N SER A 240 -2.53 -1.35 -9.10
CA SER A 240 -3.90 -1.10 -9.52
C SER A 240 -4.22 -1.92 -10.76
N VAL A 241 -5.26 -2.75 -10.70
CA VAL A 241 -5.71 -3.65 -11.76
C VAL A 241 -7.09 -3.23 -12.23
N THR A 242 -7.21 -2.94 -13.53
CA THR A 242 -8.49 -2.62 -14.17
C THR A 242 -8.85 -3.69 -15.19
N PHE A 243 -10.00 -4.33 -15.01
CA PHE A 243 -10.51 -5.32 -15.95
C PHE A 243 -11.38 -4.69 -17.04
N ALA A 244 -11.64 -5.44 -18.11
CA ALA A 244 -12.41 -4.95 -19.26
C ALA A 244 -13.86 -4.51 -18.93
N ASN A 245 -14.43 -5.00 -17.82
CA ASN A 245 -15.73 -4.58 -17.31
C ASN A 245 -15.66 -3.40 -16.34
N GLU A 246 -14.52 -2.70 -16.30
CA GLU A 246 -14.23 -1.57 -15.39
C GLU A 246 -14.13 -1.93 -13.91
N ASP A 247 -14.16 -3.23 -13.56
CA ASP A 247 -13.88 -3.65 -12.19
C ASP A 247 -12.46 -3.27 -11.82
N PHE A 248 -12.35 -2.60 -10.68
CA PHE A 248 -11.10 -2.18 -10.08
C PHE A 248 -10.71 -3.13 -8.94
N HIS A 249 -9.48 -3.61 -8.98
CA HIS A 249 -8.87 -4.38 -7.92
C HIS A 249 -7.46 -3.86 -7.65
N GLU A 250 -6.97 -4.15 -6.46
CA GLU A 250 -5.61 -3.84 -6.02
C GLU A 250 -4.93 -5.16 -5.69
N LEU A 251 -3.65 -5.31 -6.08
CA LEU A 251 -2.79 -6.41 -5.68
C LEU A 251 -1.75 -5.90 -4.70
N ASP A 252 -1.77 -6.46 -3.50
CA ASP A 252 -0.94 -5.98 -2.38
C ASP A 252 0.56 -6.13 -2.69
N VAL A 253 1.02 -7.34 -3.03
CA VAL A 253 2.41 -7.63 -3.43
C VAL A 253 2.42 -8.51 -4.67
N PHE A 254 3.16 -8.11 -5.70
CA PHE A 254 3.39 -8.91 -6.91
C PHE A 254 4.88 -8.99 -7.24
N CYS A 255 5.32 -10.17 -7.64
CA CYS A 255 6.69 -10.43 -8.07
C CYS A 255 6.69 -11.32 -9.31
N LEU A 256 7.58 -11.03 -10.25
CA LEU A 256 7.86 -11.86 -11.41
C LEU A 256 9.31 -12.33 -11.33
N VAL A 257 9.50 -13.61 -10.99
CA VAL A 257 10.83 -14.22 -10.86
C VAL A 257 11.29 -14.77 -12.20
N ASP A 258 12.54 -14.49 -12.56
CA ASP A 258 13.20 -14.84 -13.82
C ASP A 258 12.36 -14.51 -15.07
N GLY A 259 11.59 -13.42 -15.01
CA GLY A 259 10.70 -12.97 -16.09
C GLY A 259 9.53 -13.91 -16.43
N ARG A 260 9.35 -15.02 -15.69
CA ARG A 260 8.42 -16.10 -16.07
C ARG A 260 7.50 -16.58 -14.96
N LEU A 261 7.93 -16.54 -13.70
CA LEU A 261 7.19 -17.10 -12.58
C LEU A 261 6.47 -15.96 -11.83
N PRO A 262 5.17 -15.73 -12.08
CA PRO A 262 4.40 -14.73 -11.35
C PRO A 262 4.07 -15.24 -9.95
N ILE A 263 4.21 -14.39 -8.96
CA ILE A 263 3.85 -14.62 -7.56
C ILE A 263 3.04 -13.41 -7.10
N CYS A 264 1.82 -13.66 -6.64
CA CYS A 264 0.94 -12.63 -6.10
C CYS A 264 0.63 -12.99 -4.65
N ILE A 265 0.79 -12.04 -3.74
CA ILE A 265 0.56 -12.22 -2.32
C ILE A 265 -0.40 -11.14 -1.84
N GLU A 266 -1.60 -11.56 -1.47
CA GLU A 266 -2.63 -10.74 -0.82
C GLU A 266 -2.45 -10.82 0.69
N CYS A 267 -2.36 -9.68 1.36
CA CYS A 267 -1.99 -9.53 2.75
C CYS A 267 -3.22 -9.25 3.63
N LYS A 268 -3.34 -9.97 4.76
CA LYS A 268 -4.44 -9.79 5.71
C LYS A 268 -3.99 -9.73 7.15
N THR A 269 -4.40 -8.66 7.84
CA THR A 269 -4.16 -8.42 9.27
C THR A 269 -5.41 -8.53 10.14
N GLY A 270 -6.48 -9.14 9.64
CA GLY A 270 -7.76 -9.19 10.33
C GLY A 270 -8.70 -10.21 9.70
N GLU A 271 -9.99 -10.15 10.04
CA GLU A 271 -10.98 -11.10 9.53
C GLU A 271 -11.07 -11.02 7.99
N PHE A 272 -10.87 -12.15 7.33
CA PHE A 272 -10.75 -12.26 5.87
C PHE A 272 -11.77 -13.22 5.26
N ARG A 273 -12.52 -13.99 6.06
CA ARG A 273 -13.36 -15.09 5.53
C ARG A 273 -14.43 -14.60 4.55
N GLN A 274 -14.98 -13.41 4.79
CA GLN A 274 -15.95 -12.79 3.89
C GLN A 274 -15.37 -12.46 2.50
N ASP A 275 -14.05 -12.30 2.39
CA ASP A 275 -13.36 -11.90 1.16
C ASP A 275 -12.79 -13.10 0.38
N ILE A 276 -12.94 -14.35 0.87
CA ILE A 276 -12.38 -15.54 0.21
C ILE A 276 -12.89 -15.66 -1.25
N GLU A 277 -14.18 -15.42 -1.47
CA GLU A 277 -14.77 -15.48 -2.82
C GLU A 277 -14.22 -14.38 -3.74
N LYS A 278 -13.95 -13.18 -3.19
CA LYS A 278 -13.30 -12.08 -3.92
C LYS A 278 -11.93 -12.52 -4.44
N TYR A 279 -11.12 -13.16 -3.60
CA TYR A 279 -9.78 -13.63 -3.97
C TYR A 279 -9.79 -14.79 -4.97
N LEU A 280 -10.74 -15.72 -4.84
CA LEU A 280 -10.94 -16.77 -5.83
C LEU A 280 -11.25 -16.20 -7.22
N LYS A 281 -12.13 -15.19 -7.29
CA LYS A 281 -12.45 -14.50 -8.55
C LYS A 281 -11.24 -13.76 -9.09
N LEU A 282 -10.55 -13.00 -8.24
CA LEU A 282 -9.36 -12.22 -8.63
C LEU A 282 -8.29 -13.11 -9.25
N ARG A 283 -7.87 -14.19 -8.56
CA ARG A 283 -6.89 -15.16 -9.05
C ARG A 283 -7.23 -15.69 -10.45
N LYS A 284 -8.50 -16.08 -10.66
CA LYS A 284 -8.97 -16.60 -11.95
C LYS A 284 -8.92 -15.53 -13.05
N ARG A 285 -9.23 -14.28 -12.72
CA ARG A 285 -9.24 -13.15 -13.67
C ARG A 285 -7.84 -12.66 -14.04
N VAL A 286 -6.87 -12.79 -13.14
CA VAL A 286 -5.45 -12.51 -13.45
C VAL A 286 -4.71 -13.73 -14.00
N HIS A 287 -5.43 -14.83 -14.28
CA HIS A 287 -4.89 -16.04 -14.89
C HIS A 287 -3.72 -16.68 -14.10
N MET A 288 -3.82 -16.67 -12.77
CA MET A 288 -2.78 -17.22 -11.90
C MET A 288 -3.09 -18.64 -11.41
N GLU A 289 -2.07 -19.48 -11.44
CA GLU A 289 -2.09 -20.80 -10.82
C GLU A 289 -2.34 -20.69 -9.32
N ARG A 290 -3.04 -21.69 -8.76
CA ARG A 290 -3.36 -21.71 -7.31
C ARG A 290 -2.11 -21.55 -6.46
N SER A 291 -1.03 -22.25 -6.80
CA SER A 291 0.23 -22.22 -6.05
C SER A 291 0.94 -20.87 -6.10
N ASN A 292 0.61 -20.01 -7.07
CA ASN A 292 1.29 -18.76 -7.33
C ASN A 292 0.53 -17.55 -6.75
N PHE A 293 -0.71 -17.75 -6.30
CA PHE A 293 -1.56 -16.74 -5.69
C PHE A 293 -1.79 -17.08 -4.22
N LEU A 294 -1.10 -16.36 -3.35
CA LEU A 294 -1.03 -16.60 -1.92
C LEU A 294 -1.95 -15.60 -1.20
N LEU A 295 -2.81 -16.08 -0.32
CA LEU A 295 -3.47 -15.26 0.69
C LEU A 295 -2.67 -15.40 1.98
N CYS A 296 -1.80 -14.42 2.24
CA CYS A 296 -0.97 -14.35 3.44
C CYS A 296 -1.76 -13.68 4.56
N VAL A 297 -2.00 -14.42 5.64
CA VAL A 297 -2.78 -13.92 6.78
C VAL A 297 -1.91 -13.98 8.03
N VAL A 298 -1.63 -12.83 8.63
CA VAL A 298 -0.79 -12.79 9.84
C VAL A 298 -1.50 -13.44 11.02
N GLY A 299 -0.76 -14.23 11.79
CA GLY A 299 -1.25 -14.91 13.00
C GLY A 299 -2.16 -16.12 12.72
N LEU A 300 -2.30 -16.52 11.44
CA LEU A 300 -2.99 -17.74 11.07
C LEU A 300 -2.13 -18.96 11.46
N SER A 301 -2.71 -19.93 12.17
CA SER A 301 -1.95 -21.14 12.50
C SER A 301 -1.64 -21.98 11.26
N GLN A 302 -0.58 -22.79 11.30
CA GLN A 302 -0.21 -23.65 10.17
C GLN A 302 -1.33 -24.66 9.84
N GLU A 303 -1.96 -25.22 10.87
CA GLU A 303 -3.10 -26.13 10.73
C GLU A 303 -4.30 -25.44 10.05
N GLN A 304 -4.60 -24.20 10.43
CA GLN A 304 -5.65 -23.40 9.80
C GLN A 304 -5.31 -23.07 8.35
N ALA A 305 -4.08 -22.64 8.08
CA ALA A 305 -3.61 -22.35 6.72
C ALA A 305 -3.71 -23.59 5.81
N GLN A 306 -3.31 -24.76 6.31
CA GLN A 306 -3.42 -26.04 5.58
C GLN A 306 -4.89 -26.45 5.37
N GLY A 307 -5.73 -26.34 6.39
CA GLY A 307 -7.16 -26.65 6.29
C GLY A 307 -7.88 -25.75 5.27
N LEU A 308 -7.64 -24.44 5.34
CA LEU A 308 -8.20 -23.47 4.40
C LEU A 308 -7.69 -23.68 2.98
N SER A 309 -6.38 -23.93 2.82
CA SER A 309 -5.82 -24.28 1.51
C SER A 309 -6.45 -25.55 0.95
N SER A 310 -6.78 -26.54 1.78
CA SER A 310 -7.42 -27.78 1.32
C SER A 310 -8.89 -27.58 0.94
N MET A 311 -9.58 -26.67 1.63
CA MET A 311 -11.00 -26.40 1.46
C MET A 311 -11.29 -25.49 0.25
N TYR A 312 -10.42 -24.53 -0.04
CA TYR A 312 -10.61 -23.55 -1.09
C TYR A 312 -9.56 -23.67 -2.19
N ASP A 313 -9.92 -23.30 -3.41
CA ASP A 313 -9.01 -23.25 -4.57
C ASP A 313 -8.08 -22.00 -4.54
N LEU A 314 -7.46 -21.79 -3.38
CA LEU A 314 -6.48 -20.77 -3.01
C LEU A 314 -5.34 -21.41 -2.21
N THR A 315 -4.23 -20.69 -2.09
CA THR A 315 -3.12 -21.06 -1.19
C THR A 315 -3.11 -20.07 -0.02
N PHE A 316 -3.29 -20.58 1.21
CA PHE A 316 -3.19 -19.79 2.43
C PHE A 316 -1.84 -20.03 3.08
N VAL A 317 -1.21 -18.93 3.50
CA VAL A 317 0.06 -18.92 4.23
C VAL A 317 0.01 -17.89 5.35
N ASN A 318 1.02 -17.88 6.22
CA ASN A 318 1.18 -16.88 7.27
C ASN A 318 2.56 -16.21 7.16
N GLU A 319 2.82 -15.26 8.03
CA GLU A 319 4.06 -14.47 8.09
C GLU A 319 5.33 -15.32 8.25
N GLN A 320 5.22 -16.53 8.81
CA GLN A 320 6.35 -17.43 9.05
C GLN A 320 6.64 -18.37 7.89
N LYS A 321 5.63 -18.70 7.08
CA LYS A 321 5.68 -19.80 6.09
C LYS A 321 5.52 -19.38 4.64
N PHE A 322 5.18 -18.13 4.36
CA PHE A 322 5.05 -17.67 2.97
C PHE A 322 6.36 -17.78 2.18
N LEU A 323 7.52 -17.45 2.78
CA LEU A 323 8.82 -17.61 2.12
C LEU A 323 9.17 -19.08 1.84
N GLU A 324 8.83 -19.99 2.75
CA GLU A 324 9.03 -21.43 2.53
C GLU A 324 8.22 -21.91 1.31
N HIS A 325 6.99 -21.42 1.16
CA HIS A 325 6.16 -21.71 0.00
C HIS A 325 6.75 -21.12 -1.28
N VAL A 326 7.19 -19.86 -1.26
CA VAL A 326 7.84 -19.20 -2.40
C VAL A 326 9.12 -19.96 -2.82
N GLY A 327 9.95 -20.38 -1.87
CA GLY A 327 11.15 -21.18 -2.14
C GLY A 327 10.85 -22.50 -2.86
N LYS A 328 9.72 -23.15 -2.52
CA LYS A 328 9.24 -24.35 -3.22
C LYS A 328 8.75 -24.07 -4.65
N LEU A 329 8.30 -22.86 -4.95
CA LEU A 329 7.90 -22.47 -6.31
C LEU A 329 9.13 -22.23 -7.21
N ILE A 330 10.13 -21.54 -6.68
CA ILE A 330 11.34 -21.16 -7.42
C ILE A 330 12.24 -22.38 -7.69
N SER A 331 12.21 -23.37 -6.81
CA SER A 331 12.99 -24.62 -6.97
C SER A 331 12.39 -25.61 -7.98
N LYS A 332 11.27 -25.27 -8.62
CA LYS A 332 10.61 -26.08 -9.67
C LYS A 332 10.96 -25.55 -11.05
#